data_AF-A0AAV1JAH1-F1
#
_entry.id   AF-A0AAV1JAH1-F1
#
_cell.length_a   1.000
_cell.length_b   1.000
_cell.length_c   1.000
_cell.angle_alpha   90.00
_cell.angle_beta   90.00
_cell.angle_gamma   90.00
#
_symmetry.space_group_name_H-M   'P 1'
#
loop_
_entity.id
_entity.type
_entity.pdbx_description
1 polymer ?
#
loop_
_entity_poly.entity_id
_entity_poly.type
_entity_poly.pdbx_seq_one_letter_code
_entity_poly.pdbx_strand_id
1 'polypeptide(L)'
;MLCDHKQRVDAMPVDLVANGCILLAYNTAVHKYKDIQVYNVARSDKNPITWGEAVELARTHVAEYPFTTPLWYPGGSPKTNKLHHYVAVLFTHMLPAYLVDFYCVLARKKPFLVNVQKRVNYGLRVLQYYTVQPWRFTNENYLSLANTVTKEEADTFYSDPQAMDWNNYVREYIRGARLFCCGEDPATLPEARKLHKRLFYMDLLLKVFLVLSLVYFVSLVLSKLYN
;
A
#
# COMPACT_ATOMS: atom_id res chain seq x y z
N MET A 1 -7.17 -6.15 0.34
CA MET A 1 -6.48 -6.45 1.62
C MET A 1 -7.51 -6.58 2.72
N LEU A 2 -7.33 -7.52 3.66
CA LEU A 2 -8.12 -7.52 4.89
C LEU A 2 -7.56 -6.45 5.82
N CYS A 3 -8.30 -5.36 5.95
CA CYS A 3 -7.86 -4.15 6.62
C CYS A 3 -9.09 -3.30 6.94
N ASP A 4 -9.10 -2.69 8.10
CA ASP A 4 -10.11 -1.68 8.42
C ASP A 4 -9.59 -0.31 8.00
N HIS A 5 -10.24 0.26 6.97
CA HIS A 5 -9.92 1.57 6.41
C HIS A 5 -9.94 2.72 7.42
N LYS A 6 -10.64 2.58 8.54
CA LYS A 6 -10.71 3.61 9.59
C LYS A 6 -9.55 3.51 10.58
N GLN A 7 -8.81 2.40 10.58
CA GLN A 7 -7.68 2.23 11.48
C GLN A 7 -6.51 3.09 11.05
N ARG A 8 -5.85 3.67 12.05
CA ARG A 8 -4.64 4.47 11.87
C ARG A 8 -3.46 3.56 11.58
N VAL A 9 -2.54 4.07 10.77
CA VAL A 9 -1.28 3.42 10.44
C VAL A 9 -0.15 4.14 11.16
N ASP A 10 0.62 3.38 11.94
CA ASP A 10 1.91 3.87 12.43
C ASP A 10 3.00 3.51 11.42
N ALA A 11 3.08 4.30 10.36
CA ALA A 11 4.11 4.21 9.34
C ALA A 11 5.14 5.31 9.59
N MET A 12 6.41 4.92 9.67
CA MET A 12 7.55 5.83 9.80
C MET A 12 8.38 5.80 8.50
N PRO A 13 8.65 6.96 7.90
CA PRO A 13 9.67 7.12 6.87
C PRO A 13 11.04 6.57 7.30
N VAL A 14 11.75 5.90 6.39
CA VAL A 14 13.02 5.21 6.70
C VAL A 14 14.15 6.18 7.06
N ASP A 15 14.12 7.38 6.50
CA ASP A 15 15.01 8.51 6.79
C ASP A 15 14.85 9.00 8.23
N LEU A 16 13.62 9.14 8.74
CA LEU A 16 13.38 9.45 10.16
C LEU A 16 13.94 8.35 11.07
N VAL A 17 13.80 7.08 10.69
CA VAL A 17 14.39 5.97 11.44
C VAL A 17 15.91 6.05 11.44
N ALA A 18 16.53 6.31 10.27
CA ALA A 18 17.98 6.42 10.15
C ALA A 18 18.54 7.60 10.96
N ASN A 19 17.94 8.79 10.85
CA ASN A 19 18.29 9.96 11.65
C ASN A 19 18.12 9.68 13.14
N GLY A 20 17.02 9.03 13.52
CA GLY A 20 16.77 8.53 14.87
C GLY A 20 17.91 7.66 15.39
N CYS A 21 18.38 6.68 14.61
CA CYS A 21 19.50 5.83 14.97
C CYS A 21 20.81 6.62 15.17
N ILE A 22 21.07 7.64 14.34
CA ILE A 22 22.26 8.50 14.48
C ILE A 22 22.19 9.29 15.79
N LEU A 23 21.07 9.94 16.06
CA LEU A 23 20.84 10.68 17.31
C LEU A 23 20.93 9.77 18.54
N LEU A 24 20.39 8.56 18.45
CA LEU A 24 20.46 7.55 19.52
C LEU A 24 21.90 7.13 19.82
N ALA A 25 22.71 6.89 18.78
CA ALA A 25 24.11 6.51 18.93
C ALA A 25 24.90 7.64 19.62
N TYR A 26 24.71 8.89 19.15
CA TYR A 26 25.30 10.08 19.78
C TYR A 26 24.87 10.22 21.24
N ASN A 27 23.55 10.21 21.50
CA ASN A 27 22.99 10.39 22.83
C ASN A 27 23.52 9.35 23.82
N THR A 28 23.64 8.10 23.38
CA THR A 28 24.17 6.99 24.17
C THR A 28 25.67 7.17 24.48
N ALA A 29 26.46 7.62 23.50
CA ALA A 29 27.90 7.84 23.66
C ALA A 29 28.21 8.99 24.64
N VAL A 30 27.41 10.06 24.60
CA VAL A 30 27.60 11.25 25.44
C VAL A 30 27.14 11.02 26.87
N HIS A 31 25.91 10.53 27.06
CA HIS A 31 25.31 10.44 28.40
C HIS A 31 25.77 9.22 29.20
N LYS A 32 26.24 8.16 28.54
CA LYS A 32 26.76 6.93 29.18
C LYS A 32 25.80 6.40 30.25
N TYR A 33 24.53 6.22 29.87
CA TYR A 33 23.49 5.74 30.77
C TYR A 33 23.91 4.43 31.46
N LYS A 34 23.64 4.33 32.76
CA LYS A 34 23.89 3.10 33.53
C LYS A 34 22.86 2.02 33.25
N ASP A 35 21.62 2.45 32.99
CA ASP A 35 20.47 1.58 32.70
C ASP A 35 20.13 1.58 31.21
N ILE A 36 19.55 0.48 30.74
CA ILE A 36 19.08 0.34 29.35
C ILE A 36 17.99 1.36 29.08
N GLN A 37 18.22 2.22 28.09
CA GLN A 37 17.24 3.16 27.58
C GLN A 37 16.50 2.55 26.39
N VAL A 38 15.17 2.70 26.38
CA VAL A 38 14.31 2.20 25.30
C VAL A 38 13.69 3.37 24.56
N TYR A 39 13.82 3.35 23.23
CA TYR A 39 13.32 4.38 22.33
C TYR A 39 12.47 3.73 21.25
N ASN A 40 11.17 4.00 21.25
CA ASN A 40 10.27 3.54 20.20
C ASN A 40 10.28 4.57 19.07
N VAL A 41 10.84 4.20 17.93
CA VAL A 41 10.74 4.98 16.69
C VAL A 41 9.36 4.75 16.08
N ALA A 42 8.39 5.46 16.62
CA ALA A 42 6.98 5.37 16.27
C ALA A 42 6.40 6.78 16.19
N ARG A 43 5.27 6.97 15.49
CA ARG A 43 4.62 8.28 15.46
C ARG A 43 3.76 8.55 16.67
N SER A 44 3.22 7.53 17.34
CA SER A 44 2.41 7.70 18.55
C SER A 44 1.25 8.67 18.36
N ASP A 45 0.43 8.47 17.32
CA ASP A 45 -0.70 9.33 16.95
C ASP A 45 -0.32 10.79 16.56
N LYS A 46 0.96 11.12 16.40
CA LYS A 46 1.39 12.42 15.86
C LYS A 46 1.31 12.42 14.33
N ASN A 47 0.54 13.35 13.76
CA ASN A 47 0.24 13.46 12.33
C ASN A 47 -0.50 12.23 11.72
N PRO A 48 -1.56 11.71 12.35
CA PRO A 48 -2.14 10.40 12.02
C PRO A 48 -2.62 10.29 10.56
N ILE A 49 -2.52 9.09 9.98
CA ILE A 49 -3.14 8.75 8.70
C ILE A 49 -3.87 7.41 8.85
N THR A 50 -5.03 7.29 8.24
CA THR A 50 -5.79 6.04 8.17
C THR A 50 -5.39 5.22 6.94
N TRP A 51 -5.64 3.90 6.98
CA TRP A 51 -5.46 3.04 5.80
C TRP A 51 -6.29 3.52 4.60
N GLY A 52 -7.48 4.07 4.83
CA GLY A 52 -8.32 4.65 3.78
C GLY A 52 -7.64 5.82 3.09
N GLU A 53 -7.18 6.82 3.87
CA GLU A 53 -6.48 8.00 3.34
C GLU A 53 -5.20 7.61 2.61
N ALA A 54 -4.39 6.71 3.19
CA ALA A 54 -3.16 6.23 2.55
C ALA A 54 -3.44 5.57 1.19
N VAL A 55 -4.49 4.76 1.09
CA VAL A 55 -4.89 4.11 -0.17
C VAL A 55 -5.38 5.13 -1.20
N GLU A 56 -6.14 6.16 -0.80
CA GLU A 56 -6.63 7.18 -1.74
C GLU A 56 -5.52 8.12 -2.23
N LEU A 57 -4.59 8.52 -1.36
CA LEU A 57 -3.36 9.22 -1.76
C LEU A 57 -2.56 8.38 -2.76
N ALA A 58 -2.39 7.09 -2.46
CA ALA A 58 -1.66 6.18 -3.34
C ALA A 58 -2.36 6.05 -4.70
N ARG A 59 -3.70 5.93 -4.76
CA ARG A 59 -4.44 5.90 -6.04
C ARG A 59 -4.22 7.16 -6.85
N THR A 60 -4.28 8.32 -6.21
CA THR A 60 -4.11 9.62 -6.85
C THR A 60 -2.74 9.71 -7.52
N HIS A 61 -1.67 9.37 -6.79
CA HIS A 61 -0.32 9.45 -7.35
C HIS A 61 0.05 8.28 -8.27
N VAL A 62 -0.59 7.12 -8.17
CA VAL A 62 -0.46 6.04 -9.18
C VAL A 62 -1.10 6.47 -10.50
N ALA A 63 -2.18 7.25 -10.48
CA ALA A 63 -2.74 7.83 -11.70
C ALA A 63 -1.83 8.91 -12.31
N GLU A 64 -1.09 9.65 -11.47
CA GLU A 64 -0.08 10.64 -11.90
C GLU A 64 1.18 9.96 -12.48
N TYR A 65 1.66 8.91 -11.81
CA TYR A 65 2.87 8.13 -12.11
C TYR A 65 2.56 6.62 -12.28
N PRO A 66 1.81 6.23 -13.33
CA PRO A 66 1.48 4.84 -13.56
C PRO A 66 2.68 4.02 -14.06
N PHE A 67 2.50 2.70 -14.06
CA PHE A 67 3.48 1.71 -14.48
C PHE A 67 3.16 1.17 -15.89
N THR A 68 4.17 0.67 -16.59
CA THR A 68 4.09 0.13 -17.97
C THR A 68 3.67 -1.33 -18.03
N THR A 69 3.80 -2.08 -16.93
CA THR A 69 3.57 -3.54 -16.85
C THR A 69 2.27 -4.03 -16.17
N PRO A 70 1.35 -3.20 -15.62
CA PRO A 70 0.11 -3.72 -15.03
C PRO A 70 -0.72 -4.54 -16.01
N LEU A 71 -1.20 -5.71 -15.56
CA LEU A 71 -2.11 -6.56 -16.33
C LEU A 71 -3.57 -6.06 -16.30
N TRP A 72 -3.93 -5.29 -15.28
CA TRP A 72 -5.28 -4.75 -15.09
C TRP A 72 -5.24 -3.39 -14.39
N TYR A 73 -6.36 -2.66 -14.42
CA TYR A 73 -6.48 -1.37 -13.73
C TYR A 73 -6.32 -1.55 -12.21
N PRO A 74 -5.50 -0.71 -11.53
CA PRO A 74 -5.36 -0.77 -10.08
C PRO A 74 -6.68 -0.39 -9.41
N GLY A 75 -7.31 -1.36 -8.77
CA GLY A 75 -8.59 -1.21 -8.09
C GLY A 75 -8.62 -1.93 -6.74
N GLY A 76 -9.81 -2.39 -6.37
CA GLY A 76 -10.06 -3.05 -5.08
C GLY A 76 -10.45 -2.07 -3.98
N SER A 77 -10.61 -2.57 -2.76
CA SER A 77 -10.81 -1.73 -1.56
C SER A 77 -10.33 -2.51 -0.33
N PRO A 78 -9.99 -1.83 0.77
CA PRO A 78 -9.90 -2.48 2.07
C PRO A 78 -11.21 -3.22 2.39
N LYS A 79 -11.10 -4.37 3.04
CA LYS A 79 -12.24 -5.20 3.46
C LYS A 79 -12.07 -5.56 4.93
N THR A 80 -13.13 -5.41 5.72
CA THR A 80 -13.16 -5.81 7.14
C THR A 80 -13.69 -7.23 7.32
N ASN A 81 -14.59 -7.68 6.44
CA ASN A 81 -15.16 -9.03 6.47
C ASN A 81 -14.26 -10.03 5.72
N LYS A 82 -13.89 -11.13 6.41
CA LYS A 82 -13.03 -12.19 5.86
C LYS A 82 -13.66 -12.92 4.66
N LEU A 83 -14.94 -13.25 4.73
CA LEU A 83 -15.63 -13.93 3.62
C LEU A 83 -15.65 -13.05 2.37
N HIS A 84 -16.05 -11.79 2.50
CA HIS A 84 -16.01 -10.82 1.41
C HIS A 84 -14.58 -10.65 0.85
N HIS A 85 -13.57 -10.61 1.73
CA HIS A 85 -12.18 -10.57 1.30
C HIS A 85 -11.78 -11.79 0.47
N TYR A 86 -12.08 -13.01 0.93
CA TYR A 86 -11.72 -14.23 0.20
C TYR A 86 -12.49 -14.40 -1.11
N VAL A 87 -13.77 -14.05 -1.14
CA VAL A 87 -14.57 -14.02 -2.38
C VAL A 87 -13.93 -13.05 -3.38
N ALA A 88 -13.57 -11.84 -2.95
CA ALA A 88 -12.88 -10.90 -3.82
C ALA A 88 -11.53 -11.46 -4.30
N VAL A 89 -10.71 -12.03 -3.42
CA VAL A 89 -9.42 -12.65 -3.78
C VAL A 89 -9.60 -13.77 -4.81
N LEU A 90 -10.62 -14.60 -4.65
CA LEU A 90 -10.91 -15.67 -5.59
C LEU A 90 -11.22 -15.11 -6.99
N PHE A 91 -12.17 -14.18 -7.10
CA PHE A 91 -12.66 -13.68 -8.38
C PHE A 91 -11.75 -12.66 -9.06
N THR A 92 -11.01 -11.84 -8.31
CA THR A 92 -10.20 -10.75 -8.90
C THR A 92 -8.71 -11.05 -8.93
N HIS A 93 -8.23 -12.07 -8.23
CA HIS A 93 -6.81 -12.45 -8.22
C HIS A 93 -6.57 -13.89 -8.67
N MET A 94 -7.15 -14.88 -7.99
CA MET A 94 -6.79 -16.28 -8.21
C MET A 94 -7.40 -16.88 -9.49
N LEU A 95 -8.70 -16.71 -9.73
CA LEU A 95 -9.35 -17.21 -10.94
C LEU A 95 -8.72 -16.59 -12.21
N PRO A 96 -8.54 -15.26 -12.32
CA PRO A 96 -7.82 -14.67 -13.45
C PRO A 96 -6.39 -15.20 -13.59
N ALA A 97 -5.67 -15.40 -12.49
CA ALA A 97 -4.31 -15.94 -12.54
C ALA A 97 -4.26 -17.36 -13.13
N TYR A 98 -5.18 -18.24 -12.74
CA TYR A 98 -5.27 -19.58 -13.32
C TYR A 98 -5.64 -19.55 -14.81
N LEU A 99 -6.55 -18.66 -15.22
CA LEU A 99 -6.91 -18.52 -16.65
C LEU A 99 -5.71 -18.05 -17.49
N VAL A 100 -4.96 -17.07 -17.01
CA VAL A 100 -3.75 -16.58 -17.69
C VAL A 100 -2.66 -17.67 -17.75
N ASP A 101 -2.40 -18.36 -16.64
CA ASP A 101 -1.40 -19.42 -16.61
C ASP A 101 -1.81 -20.62 -17.47
N PHE A 102 -3.10 -20.96 -17.51
CA PHE A 102 -3.63 -21.98 -18.42
C PHE A 102 -3.42 -21.59 -19.89
N TYR A 103 -3.70 -20.33 -20.25
CA TYR A 103 -3.40 -19.82 -21.59
C TYR A 103 -1.89 -19.86 -21.89
N CYS A 104 -1.02 -19.52 -20.92
CA CYS A 104 0.42 -19.66 -21.10
C CYS A 104 0.81 -21.10 -21.42
N VAL A 105 0.27 -22.10 -20.72
CA VAL A 105 0.53 -23.52 -21.00
C VAL A 105 0.09 -23.89 -22.42
N LEU A 106 -1.12 -23.49 -22.85
CA LEU A 106 -1.60 -23.71 -24.22
C LEU A 106 -0.69 -23.06 -25.27
N ALA A 107 -0.20 -21.86 -24.98
CA ALA A 107 0.75 -21.12 -25.82
C ALA A 107 2.21 -21.61 -25.70
N ARG A 108 2.47 -22.72 -24.98
CA ARG A 108 3.81 -23.26 -24.68
C ARG A 108 4.75 -22.25 -24.01
N LYS A 109 4.19 -21.32 -23.23
CA LYS A 109 4.90 -20.35 -22.40
C LYS A 109 4.89 -20.81 -20.94
N LYS A 110 5.88 -20.34 -20.17
CA LYS A 110 5.98 -20.65 -18.74
C LYS A 110 4.86 -19.92 -17.96
N PRO A 111 4.00 -20.64 -17.20
CA PRO A 111 3.05 -20.01 -16.28
C PRO A 111 3.78 -19.30 -15.15
N PHE A 112 3.26 -18.16 -14.70
CA PHE A 112 3.92 -17.32 -13.70
C PHE A 112 2.95 -16.64 -12.73
N LEU A 113 1.73 -16.34 -13.14
CA LEU A 113 0.86 -15.41 -12.43
C LEU A 113 0.30 -16.01 -11.14
N VAL A 114 0.02 -17.31 -11.10
CA VAL A 114 -0.41 -17.99 -9.86
C VAL A 114 0.69 -17.92 -8.80
N ASN A 115 1.95 -18.07 -9.19
CA ASN A 115 3.08 -17.97 -8.26
C ASN A 115 3.25 -16.54 -7.74
N VAL A 116 3.04 -15.53 -8.59
CA VAL A 116 3.00 -14.12 -8.16
C VAL A 116 1.88 -13.90 -7.14
N GLN A 117 0.65 -14.36 -7.43
CA GLN A 117 -0.48 -14.19 -6.49
C GLN A 117 -0.25 -14.91 -5.15
N LYS A 118 0.40 -16.09 -5.15
CA LYS A 118 0.78 -16.79 -3.91
C LYS A 118 1.74 -15.95 -3.05
N ARG A 119 2.75 -15.33 -3.66
CA ARG A 119 3.71 -14.46 -2.96
C ARG A 119 3.02 -13.20 -2.39
N VAL A 120 2.15 -12.56 -3.17
CA VAL A 120 1.35 -11.41 -2.71
C VAL A 120 0.47 -11.80 -1.52
N ASN A 121 -0.28 -12.91 -1.64
CA ASN A 121 -1.14 -13.38 -0.55
C ASN A 121 -0.36 -13.79 0.70
N TYR A 122 0.85 -14.33 0.56
CA TYR A 122 1.73 -14.60 1.68
C TYR A 122 2.15 -13.31 2.39
N GLY A 123 2.64 -12.32 1.65
CA GLY A 123 3.03 -11.01 2.21
C GLY A 123 1.87 -10.31 2.93
N LEU A 124 0.69 -10.29 2.31
CA LEU A 124 -0.51 -9.72 2.93
C LEU A 124 -0.91 -10.44 4.23
N ARG A 125 -0.72 -11.77 4.31
CA ARG A 125 -1.02 -12.54 5.52
C ARG A 125 -0.05 -12.23 6.66
N VAL A 126 1.22 -12.04 6.35
CA VAL A 126 2.24 -11.62 7.33
C VAL A 126 1.87 -10.24 7.90
N LEU A 127 1.47 -9.31 7.04
CA LEU A 127 1.08 -7.96 7.45
C LEU A 127 -0.27 -7.90 8.17
N GLN A 128 -1.16 -8.88 7.94
CA GLN A 128 -2.54 -8.85 8.40
C GLN A 128 -2.68 -8.61 9.90
N TYR A 129 -1.81 -9.20 10.74
CA TYR A 129 -1.84 -8.99 12.19
C TYR A 129 -1.68 -7.51 12.56
N TYR A 130 -0.78 -6.82 11.87
CA TYR A 130 -0.48 -5.41 12.11
C TYR A 130 -1.52 -4.46 11.51
N THR A 131 -2.24 -4.87 10.46
CA THR A 131 -3.16 -3.99 9.73
C THR A 131 -4.61 -4.07 10.16
N VAL A 132 -4.98 -5.02 11.04
CA VAL A 132 -6.36 -5.20 11.53
C VAL A 132 -6.57 -4.78 12.98
N GLN A 133 -5.50 -4.49 13.71
CA GLN A 133 -5.53 -4.06 15.12
C GLN A 133 -5.08 -2.60 15.20
N PRO A 134 -5.68 -1.78 16.09
CA PRO A 134 -5.10 -0.48 16.43
C PRO A 134 -3.82 -0.70 17.24
N TRP A 135 -2.74 -0.07 16.82
CA TRP A 135 -1.49 -0.04 17.56
C TRP A 135 -1.24 1.36 18.09
N ARG A 136 -0.95 1.44 19.39
CA ARG A 136 -0.52 2.67 20.04
C ARG A 136 0.81 2.41 20.70
N PHE A 137 1.82 3.13 20.23
CA PHE A 137 3.16 3.15 20.80
C PHE A 137 3.36 4.50 21.47
N THR A 138 4.12 4.54 22.55
CA THR A 138 4.58 5.79 23.17
C THR A 138 5.96 6.13 22.63
N ASN A 139 6.27 7.40 22.36
CA ASN A 139 7.50 7.82 21.68
C ASN A 139 8.22 9.01 22.34
N GLU A 140 7.93 9.31 23.60
CA GLU A 140 8.43 10.51 24.29
C GLU A 140 9.95 10.54 24.34
N ASN A 141 10.58 9.39 24.65
CA ASN A 141 12.04 9.27 24.65
C ASN A 141 12.64 9.51 23.27
N TYR A 142 11.99 9.07 22.20
CA TYR A 142 12.50 9.26 20.84
C TYR A 142 12.48 10.75 20.45
N LEU A 143 11.40 11.44 20.80
CA LEU A 143 11.26 12.86 20.47
C LEU A 143 12.15 13.77 21.32
N SER A 144 12.52 13.34 22.54
CA SER A 144 13.43 14.11 23.38
C SER A 144 14.86 14.16 22.82
N LEU A 145 15.24 13.26 21.89
CA LEU A 145 16.56 13.24 21.27
C LEU A 145 16.91 14.55 20.57
N ALA A 146 15.94 15.21 19.94
CA ALA A 146 16.18 16.49 19.27
C ALA A 146 16.62 17.60 20.25
N ASN A 147 16.30 17.46 21.55
CA ASN A 147 16.70 18.42 22.60
C ASN A 147 18.09 18.12 23.17
N THR A 148 18.72 17.01 22.76
CA THR A 148 20.05 16.60 23.25
C THR A 148 21.20 17.10 22.37
N VAL A 149 20.86 17.71 21.23
CA VAL A 149 21.79 18.23 20.23
C VAL A 149 21.53 19.72 20.00
N THR A 150 22.44 20.39 19.29
CA THR A 150 22.22 21.77 18.86
C THR A 150 21.07 21.87 17.86
N LYS A 151 20.52 23.07 17.67
CA LYS A 151 19.45 23.29 16.68
C LYS A 151 19.87 22.89 15.26
N GLU A 152 21.10 23.22 14.87
CA GLU A 152 21.64 22.87 13.54
C GLU A 152 21.73 21.35 13.32
N GLU A 153 22.16 20.61 14.35
CA GLU A 153 22.18 19.15 14.31
C GLU A 153 20.77 18.56 14.32
N ALA A 154 19.84 19.12 15.08
CA ALA A 154 18.43 18.69 15.08
C ALA A 154 17.76 18.92 13.72
N ASP A 155 18.06 20.03 13.05
CA ASP A 155 17.55 20.32 11.70
C ASP A 155 18.19 19.40 10.65
N THR A 156 19.48 19.05 10.81
CA THR A 156 20.20 18.13 9.92
C THR A 156 19.71 16.68 10.10
N PHE A 157 19.58 16.23 11.34
CA PHE A 157 19.12 14.90 11.73
C PHE A 157 17.69 14.95 12.24
N TYR A 158 16.80 15.52 11.42
CA TYR A 158 15.39 15.67 11.76
C TYR A 158 14.78 14.34 12.21
N SER A 159 14.01 14.39 13.28
CA SER A 159 13.40 13.22 13.92
C SER A 159 11.91 13.38 14.22
N ASP A 160 11.34 14.59 14.09
CA ASP A 160 9.91 14.84 14.35
C ASP A 160 9.02 14.38 13.17
N PRO A 161 8.17 13.36 13.36
CA PRO A 161 7.28 12.88 12.31
C PRO A 161 6.12 13.84 11.97
N GLN A 162 5.92 14.91 12.73
CA GLN A 162 4.85 15.89 12.45
C GLN A 162 5.16 16.80 11.28
N ALA A 163 6.44 17.02 10.95
CA ALA A 163 6.85 17.88 9.85
C ALA A 163 6.55 17.28 8.46
N MET A 164 6.18 15.99 8.40
CA MET A 164 5.93 15.28 7.15
C MET A 164 4.57 15.65 6.53
N ASP A 165 4.59 16.02 5.25
CA ASP A 165 3.39 16.10 4.41
C ASP A 165 3.10 14.74 3.76
N TRP A 166 1.96 14.14 4.11
CA TRP A 166 1.58 12.81 3.63
C TRP A 166 1.40 12.74 2.12
N ASN A 167 0.84 13.80 1.52
CA ASN A 167 0.58 13.85 0.09
C ASN A 167 1.91 13.83 -0.70
N ASN A 168 2.84 14.72 -0.37
CA ASN A 168 4.16 14.77 -1.00
C ASN A 168 4.96 13.50 -0.73
N TYR A 169 4.91 12.96 0.49
CA TYR A 169 5.59 11.71 0.82
C TYR A 169 5.09 10.54 -0.05
N VAL A 170 3.77 10.35 -0.16
CA VAL A 170 3.20 9.25 -0.97
C VAL A 170 3.46 9.46 -2.46
N ARG A 171 3.48 10.72 -2.93
CA ARG A 171 3.84 11.08 -4.30
C ARG A 171 5.28 10.67 -4.65
N GLU A 172 6.25 11.10 -3.85
CA GLU A 172 7.65 10.77 -4.07
C GLU A 172 7.91 9.28 -3.84
N TYR A 173 7.19 8.62 -2.91
CA TYR A 173 7.23 7.18 -2.73
C TYR A 173 6.81 6.42 -4.00
N ILE A 174 5.70 6.79 -4.64
CA ILE A 174 5.23 6.12 -5.87
C ILE A 174 6.18 6.37 -7.03
N ARG A 175 6.62 7.63 -7.20
CA ARG A 175 7.61 8.00 -8.22
C ARG A 175 8.93 7.25 -8.01
N GLY A 176 9.40 7.15 -6.77
CA GLY A 176 10.61 6.43 -6.38
C GLY A 176 10.47 4.92 -6.60
N ALA A 177 9.33 4.33 -6.24
CA ALA A 177 9.06 2.91 -6.49
C ALA A 177 9.10 2.58 -7.99
N ARG A 178 8.52 3.45 -8.82
CA ARG A 178 8.59 3.32 -10.28
C ARG A 178 10.03 3.34 -10.80
N LEU A 179 10.84 4.30 -10.35
CA LEU A 179 12.20 4.48 -10.83
C LEU A 179 13.17 3.42 -10.27
N PHE A 180 13.19 3.21 -8.96
CA PHE A 180 14.21 2.43 -8.27
C PHE A 180 13.82 0.97 -8.04
N CYS A 181 12.54 0.69 -7.75
CA CYS A 181 12.09 -0.70 -7.50
C CYS A 181 11.68 -1.41 -8.80
N CYS A 182 11.02 -0.69 -9.71
CA CYS A 182 10.58 -1.23 -10.99
C CYS A 182 11.55 -0.96 -12.15
N GLY A 183 12.54 -0.08 -11.96
CA GLY A 183 13.53 0.24 -12.99
C GLY A 183 12.94 0.91 -14.24
N GLU A 184 11.79 1.58 -14.13
CA GLU A 184 11.16 2.21 -15.29
C GLU A 184 11.79 3.57 -15.59
N ASP A 185 12.31 3.73 -16.81
CA ASP A 185 12.80 5.01 -17.32
C ASP A 185 11.71 6.10 -17.19
N PRO A 186 12.03 7.31 -16.68
CA PRO A 186 11.12 8.45 -16.69
C PRO A 186 10.47 8.73 -18.06
N ALA A 187 11.17 8.45 -19.16
CA ALA A 187 10.70 8.65 -20.53
C ALA A 187 9.50 7.76 -20.91
N THR A 188 9.27 6.63 -20.22
CA THR A 188 8.14 5.73 -20.51
C THR A 188 6.82 6.18 -19.86
N LEU A 189 6.83 7.26 -19.07
CA LEU A 189 5.66 7.79 -18.37
C LEU A 189 4.47 8.13 -19.30
N PRO A 190 4.66 8.73 -20.51
CA PRO A 190 3.56 8.97 -21.44
C PRO A 190 2.86 7.68 -21.90
N GLU A 191 3.63 6.61 -22.13
CA GLU A 191 3.08 5.30 -22.52
C GLU A 191 2.36 4.62 -21.36
N ALA A 192 2.94 4.68 -20.16
CA ALA A 192 2.31 4.18 -18.94
C ALA A 192 0.95 4.86 -18.69
N ARG A 193 0.84 6.18 -18.93
CA ARG A 193 -0.43 6.93 -18.82
C ARG A 193 -1.45 6.49 -19.86
N LYS A 194 -1.03 6.23 -21.11
CA LYS A 194 -1.93 5.68 -22.15
C LYS A 194 -2.45 4.30 -21.75
N LEU A 195 -1.57 3.41 -21.26
CA LEU A 195 -1.95 2.09 -20.78
C LEU A 195 -2.93 2.19 -19.61
N HIS A 196 -2.63 3.03 -18.61
CA HIS A 196 -3.46 3.22 -17.43
C HIS A 196 -4.89 3.67 -17.80
N LYS A 197 -5.01 4.63 -18.73
CA LYS A 197 -6.31 5.10 -19.23
C LYS A 197 -7.07 4.00 -20.00
N ARG A 198 -6.37 3.19 -20.81
CA ARG A 198 -6.98 2.05 -21.50
C ARG A 198 -7.52 1.02 -20.49
N LEU A 199 -6.70 0.67 -19.51
CA LEU A 199 -7.08 -0.28 -18.46
C LEU A 199 -8.27 0.25 -17.63
N PHE A 200 -8.31 1.56 -17.35
CA PHE A 200 -9.46 2.19 -16.68
C PHE A 200 -10.77 1.96 -17.44
N TYR A 201 -10.81 2.24 -18.75
CA TYR A 201 -12.03 2.02 -19.53
C TYR A 201 -12.37 0.53 -19.66
N MET A 202 -11.37 -0.35 -19.80
CA MET A 202 -11.61 -1.81 -19.82
C MET A 202 -12.25 -2.29 -18.50
N ASP A 203 -11.74 -1.82 -17.37
CA ASP A 203 -12.27 -2.14 -16.04
C ASP A 203 -13.70 -1.57 -15.84
N LEU A 204 -13.93 -0.34 -16.27
CA LEU A 204 -15.25 0.29 -16.22
C LEU A 204 -16.27 -0.48 -17.07
N LEU A 205 -15.93 -0.80 -18.33
CA LEU A 205 -16.81 -1.54 -19.23
C LEU A 205 -17.12 -2.94 -18.71
N LEU A 206 -16.11 -3.65 -18.17
CA LEU A 206 -16.32 -4.96 -17.55
C LEU A 206 -17.30 -4.86 -16.37
N LYS A 207 -17.13 -3.88 -15.48
CA LYS A 207 -18.03 -3.69 -14.34
C LYS A 207 -19.45 -3.39 -14.78
N VAL A 208 -19.63 -2.50 -15.76
CA VAL A 208 -20.96 -2.20 -16.34
C VAL A 208 -21.58 -3.46 -16.93
N PHE A 209 -20.82 -4.22 -17.72
CA PHE A 209 -21.28 -5.48 -18.31
C PHE A 209 -21.71 -6.50 -17.24
N LEU A 210 -20.92 -6.69 -16.18
CA LEU A 210 -21.25 -7.62 -15.09
C LEU A 210 -22.52 -7.19 -14.34
N VAL A 211 -22.71 -5.90 -14.08
CA VAL A 211 -23.92 -5.37 -13.43
C VAL A 211 -25.14 -5.59 -14.31
N LEU A 212 -25.08 -5.26 -15.60
CA LEU A 212 -26.18 -5.49 -16.54
C LEU A 212 -26.53 -6.98 -16.67
N SER A 213 -25.51 -7.84 -16.73
CA SER A 213 -25.70 -9.30 -16.78
C SER A 213 -26.40 -9.83 -15.53
N LEU A 214 -26.03 -9.33 -14.35
CA LEU A 214 -26.67 -9.70 -13.09
C LEU A 214 -28.13 -9.23 -13.04
N VAL A 215 -28.41 -7.99 -13.45
CA VAL A 215 -29.78 -7.44 -13.50
C VAL A 215 -30.66 -8.25 -14.45
N TYR A 216 -30.15 -8.59 -15.64
CA TYR A 216 -30.85 -9.42 -16.60
C TYR A 216 -31.10 -10.85 -16.08
N PHE A 217 -30.13 -11.46 -15.42
CA PHE A 217 -30.30 -12.78 -14.83
C PHE A 217 -31.39 -12.79 -13.75
N VAL A 218 -31.37 -11.79 -12.86
CA VAL A 218 -32.39 -11.66 -11.80
C VAL A 218 -33.77 -11.43 -12.40
N SER A 219 -33.92 -10.59 -13.43
CA SER A 219 -35.23 -10.36 -14.07
C SER A 219 -35.78 -11.63 -14.73
N LEU A 220 -34.91 -12.45 -15.33
CA LEU A 220 -35.28 -13.74 -15.92
C LEU A 220 -35.69 -14.78 -14.88
N VAL A 221 -35.06 -14.79 -13.71
CA VAL A 221 -35.46 -15.67 -12.60
C VAL A 221 -36.81 -15.22 -12.04
N LEU A 222 -37.01 -13.93 -11.81
CA LEU A 222 -38.27 -13.40 -11.29
C LEU A 222 -39.42 -13.67 -12.27
N SER A 223 -39.21 -13.46 -13.58
CA SER A 223 -40.26 -13.73 -14.57
C SER A 223 -40.67 -15.21 -14.63
N LYS A 224 -39.80 -16.14 -14.23
CA LYS A 224 -40.13 -17.57 -14.12
C LYS A 224 -40.77 -17.97 -12.79
N LEU A 225 -40.67 -17.14 -11.75
CA LEU A 225 -41.26 -17.40 -10.44
C LEU A 225 -42.68 -16.83 -10.32
N TYR A 226 -43.00 -15.80 -11.11
CA TYR A 226 -44.31 -15.12 -11.12
C TYR A 226 -45.20 -15.48 -12.33
N ASN A 227 -44.72 -16.35 -13.22
CA ASN A 227 -45.53 -17.04 -14.23
C ASN A 227 -45.67 -18.51 -13.85
#